data_AF-A0A834TPN9-F1
#
_entry.id   AF-A0A834TPN9-F1
#
_cell.length_a   1.000
_cell.length_b   1.000
_cell.length_c   1.000
_cell.angle_alpha   90.00
_cell.angle_beta   90.00
_cell.angle_gamma   90.00
#
_symmetry.space_group_name_H-M   'P 1'
#
loop_
_entity.id
_entity.type
_entity.pdbx_description
1 polymer ?
#
loop_
_entity_poly.entity_id
_entity_poly.type
_entity_poly.pdbx_seq_one_letter_code
_entity_poly.pdbx_strand_id
1 'polypeptide(L)'
;MGEKDLNVHDVCNIIESWVSTHLTTFYVYDAGSSKSSCLIAWTKPSSGRLKINTNGSTFSNPCNLSNNTSRHVELEGIRQGLTSAIALDVHIADLKTDCFEDVRIIKDGHYSIHVYDALIEDIRDILNNYGPVILAIIFCRFLLATLKLRFRRPLSEEPQTPAMAAVNGKSFPSLFLWLLLLLPGALAYRPGDIVPMSRMGQYHSSRTVWHDLIGRHCPIFGVNREVLMPIPKPTGYTGADPYKIERYIIDTLITDRLTTGGLLVASYGFGIYLLFASSLKTRKKMQKIRNSLSAPMELRSFQVGREKFLIPWLLVINRKSTEVPMIDVNLRYSGSDLHGVTAKVVDMPHHYIEIHPEIRKQFWDPQHWPKHVLVRYTWKEYSEIDVTSGFFVLFGSGLAMSFVLAIYILQSSRDKLERFVRETVAESSMPGVGVAKVE
;
A
#
# COMPACT_ATOMS: atom_id res chain seq x y z
N MET A 1 -30.36 -40.93 18.07
CA MET A 1 -29.79 -40.35 16.84
C MET A 1 -28.62 -39.48 17.27
N GLY A 2 -27.39 -39.83 16.87
CA GLY A 2 -26.18 -39.16 17.35
C GLY A 2 -25.96 -37.81 16.69
N GLU A 3 -25.68 -36.81 17.52
CA GLU A 3 -25.25 -35.48 17.13
C GLU A 3 -23.82 -35.58 16.59
N LYS A 4 -23.61 -35.18 15.32
CA LYS A 4 -22.28 -35.11 14.71
C LYS A 4 -21.81 -33.66 14.79
N ASP A 5 -20.70 -33.45 15.49
CA ASP A 5 -19.97 -32.19 15.48
C ASP A 5 -19.47 -31.90 14.05
N LEU A 6 -19.97 -30.82 13.45
CA LEU A 6 -19.51 -30.30 12.17
C LEU A 6 -18.18 -29.57 12.38
N ASN A 7 -17.15 -29.96 11.61
CA ASN A 7 -15.85 -29.31 11.63
C ASN A 7 -15.97 -27.93 10.98
N VAL A 8 -15.22 -26.94 11.49
CA VAL A 8 -15.11 -25.58 10.92
C VAL A 8 -14.81 -25.62 9.42
N HIS A 9 -14.07 -26.62 8.95
CA HIS A 9 -13.76 -26.78 7.53
C HIS A 9 -15.00 -27.16 6.68
N ASP A 10 -15.94 -27.93 7.24
CA ASP A 10 -17.20 -28.28 6.57
C ASP A 10 -18.12 -27.06 6.50
N VAL A 11 -18.11 -26.21 7.52
CA VAL A 11 -18.85 -24.94 7.55
C VAL A 11 -18.30 -23.97 6.48
N CYS A 12 -16.98 -23.86 6.34
CA CYS A 12 -16.36 -23.03 5.29
C CYS A 12 -16.70 -23.52 3.87
N ASN A 13 -16.66 -24.83 3.63
CA ASN A 13 -16.98 -25.41 2.31
C ASN A 13 -18.47 -25.26 1.95
N ILE A 14 -19.35 -25.37 2.95
CA ILE A 14 -20.78 -25.08 2.78
C ILE A 14 -21.00 -23.59 2.48
N ILE A 15 -20.29 -22.69 3.17
CA ILE A 15 -20.36 -21.24 2.92
C ILE A 15 -19.85 -20.89 1.52
N GLU A 16 -18.73 -21.43 1.07
CA GLU A 16 -18.20 -21.18 -0.28
C GLU A 16 -19.14 -21.73 -1.38
N SER A 17 -19.67 -22.94 -1.19
CA SER A 17 -20.64 -23.56 -2.11
C SER A 17 -21.93 -22.73 -2.19
N TRP A 18 -22.42 -22.21 -1.06
CA TRP A 18 -23.66 -21.46 -0.96
C TRP A 18 -23.53 -20.02 -1.50
N VAL A 19 -22.39 -19.35 -1.25
CA VAL A 19 -22.05 -18.02 -1.77
C VAL A 19 -21.94 -18.01 -3.30
N SER A 20 -21.55 -19.13 -3.92
CA SER A 20 -21.39 -19.21 -5.37
C SER A 20 -22.70 -19.32 -6.16
N THR A 21 -23.82 -19.68 -5.52
CA THR A 21 -25.03 -20.11 -6.23
C THR A 21 -26.28 -19.23 -6.02
N HIS A 22 -26.32 -18.36 -4.99
CA HIS A 22 -27.55 -17.62 -4.68
C HIS A 22 -27.32 -16.13 -4.33
N LEU A 23 -28.17 -15.25 -4.91
CA LEU A 23 -28.39 -13.86 -4.47
C LEU A 23 -28.70 -13.87 -2.97
N THR A 24 -27.80 -13.36 -2.13
CA THR A 24 -27.96 -13.42 -0.68
C THR A 24 -27.67 -12.08 -0.01
N THR A 25 -28.70 -11.56 0.67
CA THR A 25 -28.59 -10.54 1.71
C THR A 25 -27.91 -11.17 2.93
N PHE A 26 -26.78 -10.64 3.36
CA PHE A 26 -26.15 -11.07 4.62
C PHE A 26 -26.76 -10.32 5.81
N TYR A 27 -27.11 -11.06 6.86
CA TYR A 27 -27.45 -10.50 8.17
C TYR A 27 -26.27 -10.73 9.11
N VAL A 28 -25.64 -9.66 9.60
CA VAL A 28 -24.69 -9.78 10.70
C VAL A 28 -25.49 -9.65 12.00
N TYR A 29 -25.74 -10.76 12.67
CA TYR A 29 -26.25 -10.79 14.04
C TYR A 29 -25.08 -10.95 15.00
N ASP A 30 -24.90 -9.99 15.91
CA ASP A 30 -24.11 -10.22 17.11
C ASP A 30 -24.98 -10.97 18.13
N ALA A 31 -24.80 -12.29 18.22
CA ALA A 31 -25.46 -13.14 19.20
C ALA A 31 -24.64 -13.19 20.50
N GLY A 32 -24.53 -12.04 21.16
CA GLY A 32 -23.91 -11.88 22.47
C GLY A 32 -24.64 -10.77 23.23
N SER A 33 -25.08 -11.06 24.45
CA SER A 33 -26.03 -10.24 25.23
C SER A 33 -25.69 -8.74 25.34
N SER A 34 -26.70 -7.89 25.09
CA SER A 34 -26.81 -6.43 25.35
C SER A 34 -26.52 -5.42 24.21
N LYS A 35 -27.40 -5.44 23.21
CA LYS A 35 -28.11 -4.29 22.57
C LYS A 35 -27.28 -3.15 21.95
N SER A 36 -26.70 -3.41 20.78
CA SER A 36 -26.53 -2.45 19.67
C SER A 36 -26.52 -3.29 18.38
N SER A 37 -27.35 -2.98 17.37
CA SER A 37 -27.35 -3.75 16.11
C SER A 37 -27.25 -2.81 14.91
N CYS A 38 -26.23 -3.04 14.08
CA CYS A 38 -26.08 -2.40 12.79
C CYS A 38 -26.46 -3.37 11.69
N LEU A 39 -27.42 -2.99 10.85
CA LEU A 39 -27.77 -3.78 9.68
C LEU A 39 -26.95 -3.27 8.49
N ILE A 40 -26.04 -4.10 7.99
CA ILE A 40 -25.30 -3.84 6.75
C ILE A 40 -25.82 -4.82 5.70
N ALA A 41 -26.59 -4.31 4.74
CA ALA A 41 -27.07 -5.09 3.61
C ALA A 41 -26.34 -4.63 2.33
N TRP A 42 -25.77 -5.58 1.60
CA TRP A 42 -25.17 -5.35 0.30
C TRP A 42 -25.59 -6.40 -0.72
N THR A 43 -25.39 -6.09 -2.00
CA THR A 43 -25.65 -7.00 -3.12
C THR A 43 -24.38 -7.07 -3.96
N LYS A 44 -23.83 -8.27 -4.19
CA LYS A 44 -22.65 -8.44 -5.05
C LYS A 44 -23.04 -8.08 -6.49
N PRO A 45 -22.47 -7.03 -7.09
CA PRO A 45 -22.90 -6.57 -8.41
C PRO A 45 -22.02 -7.18 -9.50
N SER A 46 -22.61 -7.44 -10.66
CA SER A 46 -21.87 -7.77 -11.89
C SER A 46 -21.09 -6.58 -12.48
N SER A 47 -21.23 -5.38 -11.90
CA SER A 47 -20.76 -4.10 -12.46
C SER A 47 -19.69 -3.36 -11.63
N GLY A 48 -19.15 -3.97 -10.57
CA GLY A 48 -18.14 -3.33 -9.72
C GLY A 48 -18.64 -2.12 -8.90
N ARG A 49 -19.95 -2.07 -8.60
CA ARG A 49 -20.61 -1.00 -7.81
C ARG A 49 -21.31 -1.53 -6.56
N LEU A 50 -20.75 -1.37 -5.36
CA LEU A 50 -21.35 -1.86 -4.12
C LEU A 50 -22.35 -0.84 -3.57
N LYS A 51 -23.58 -1.26 -3.28
CA LYS A 51 -24.52 -0.42 -2.52
C LYS A 51 -24.43 -0.79 -1.05
N ILE A 52 -24.08 0.18 -0.21
CA ILE A 52 -23.98 0.02 1.25
C ILE A 52 -25.21 0.68 1.85
N ASN A 53 -26.10 -0.10 2.46
CA ASN A 53 -27.21 0.46 3.25
C ASN A 53 -26.90 0.28 4.73
N THR A 54 -26.90 1.37 5.48
CA THR A 54 -26.67 1.37 6.92
C THR A 54 -27.93 1.78 7.66
N ASN A 55 -28.28 1.06 8.71
CA ASN A 55 -29.33 1.44 9.65
C ASN A 55 -28.86 1.03 11.05
N GLY A 56 -28.67 2.01 11.94
CA GLY A 56 -28.25 1.75 13.31
C GLY A 56 -29.45 1.88 14.24
N SER A 57 -29.73 0.80 14.96
CA SER A 57 -30.73 0.83 16.03
C SER A 57 -30.05 0.63 17.38
N THR A 58 -30.35 1.51 18.32
CA THR A 58 -30.02 1.31 19.74
C THR A 58 -31.31 1.26 20.54
N PHE A 59 -31.38 0.32 21.49
CA PHE A 59 -32.48 0.31 22.44
C PHE A 59 -32.24 1.44 23.43
N SER A 60 -33.20 2.36 23.54
CA SER A 60 -33.15 3.53 24.41
C SER A 60 -33.06 3.14 25.88
N ASN A 61 -31.85 2.89 26.38
CA ASN A 61 -31.54 2.96 27.81
C ASN A 61 -30.04 3.26 28.02
N PRO A 62 -29.61 4.54 27.96
CA PRO A 62 -28.22 4.94 28.16
C PRO A 62 -27.88 4.92 29.67
N CYS A 63 -27.89 3.75 30.30
CA CYS A 63 -27.56 3.59 31.72
C CYS A 63 -26.29 2.77 31.99
N ASN A 64 -25.60 2.27 30.95
CA ASN A 64 -24.32 1.58 31.10
C ASN A 64 -23.27 2.21 30.17
N LEU A 65 -22.04 2.31 30.66
CA LEU A 65 -20.87 3.03 30.13
C LEU A 65 -20.44 2.76 28.66
N SER A 66 -21.19 2.01 27.87
CA SER A 66 -20.99 1.95 26.41
C SER A 66 -21.72 3.14 25.77
N ASN A 67 -20.98 4.16 25.32
CA ASN A 67 -21.48 5.33 24.60
C ASN A 67 -22.02 5.01 23.19
N ASN A 68 -22.76 3.93 23.03
CA ASN A 68 -23.33 3.50 21.76
C ASN A 68 -24.64 4.25 21.55
N THR A 69 -24.57 5.49 21.06
CA THR A 69 -25.75 6.17 20.50
C THR A 69 -26.11 5.53 19.15
N SER A 70 -27.36 5.68 18.69
CA SER A 70 -27.75 5.21 17.34
C SER A 70 -26.79 5.71 16.26
N ARG A 71 -26.30 6.94 16.42
CA ARG A 71 -25.31 7.56 15.53
C ARG A 71 -23.97 6.82 15.52
N HIS A 72 -23.49 6.36 16.67
CA HIS A 72 -22.26 5.56 16.73
C HIS A 72 -22.40 4.25 15.95
N VAL A 73 -23.55 3.58 16.09
CA VAL A 73 -23.85 2.32 15.41
C VAL A 73 -23.99 2.52 13.89
N GLU A 74 -24.57 3.64 13.46
CA GLU A 74 -24.66 4.02 12.05
C GLU A 74 -23.27 4.27 11.45
N LEU A 75 -22.45 5.12 12.09
CA LEU A 75 -21.08 5.42 11.64
C LEU A 75 -20.21 4.17 11.59
N GLU A 76 -20.30 3.28 12.59
CA GLU A 76 -19.58 2.00 12.58
C GLU A 76 -20.06 1.09 11.44
N GLY A 77 -21.36 1.13 11.12
CA GLY A 77 -21.92 0.47 9.93
C GLY A 77 -21.35 0.99 8.62
N ILE A 78 -21.19 2.30 8.50
CA ILE A 78 -20.58 2.95 7.33
C ILE A 78 -19.13 2.49 7.19
N ARG A 79 -18.36 2.51 8.28
CA ARG A 79 -16.96 2.06 8.32
C ARG A 79 -16.83 0.62 7.88
N GLN A 80 -17.57 -0.29 8.49
CA GLN A 80 -17.53 -1.73 8.16
C GLN A 80 -17.96 -2.00 6.71
N GLY A 81 -18.97 -1.29 6.21
CA GLY A 81 -19.41 -1.38 4.82
C GLY A 81 -18.34 -0.96 3.83
N LEU A 82 -17.64 0.15 4.09
CA LEU A 82 -16.54 0.64 3.25
C LEU A 82 -15.30 -0.28 3.31
N THR A 83 -14.93 -0.75 4.50
CA THR A 83 -13.84 -1.74 4.67
C THR A 83 -14.13 -3.02 3.89
N SER A 84 -15.39 -3.48 3.91
CA SER A 84 -15.83 -4.64 3.12
C SER A 84 -15.78 -4.36 1.61
N ALA A 85 -16.08 -3.13 1.19
CA ALA A 85 -15.96 -2.72 -0.22
C ALA A 85 -14.50 -2.80 -0.71
N ILE A 86 -13.54 -2.36 0.11
CA ILE A 86 -12.11 -2.47 -0.16
C ILE A 86 -11.69 -3.94 -0.26
N ALA A 87 -12.10 -4.76 0.71
CA ALA A 87 -11.75 -6.18 0.73
C ALA A 87 -12.30 -6.95 -0.48
N LEU A 88 -13.38 -6.47 -1.09
CA LEU A 88 -14.03 -7.05 -2.28
C LEU A 88 -13.57 -6.42 -3.60
N ASP A 89 -12.58 -5.53 -3.58
CA ASP A 89 -12.07 -4.79 -4.75
C ASP A 89 -13.18 -4.02 -5.50
N VAL A 90 -14.13 -3.45 -4.76
CA VAL A 90 -15.22 -2.65 -5.34
C VAL A 90 -14.80 -1.19 -5.38
N HIS A 91 -14.64 -0.65 -6.59
CA HIS A 91 -14.16 0.72 -6.82
C HIS A 91 -15.21 1.82 -6.68
N ILE A 92 -16.50 1.48 -6.68
CA ILE A 92 -17.60 2.44 -6.56
C ILE A 92 -18.53 1.95 -5.45
N ALA A 93 -18.67 2.73 -4.38
CA ALA A 93 -19.60 2.45 -3.29
C ALA A 93 -20.72 3.49 -3.24
N ASP A 94 -21.97 3.06 -3.44
CA ASP A 94 -23.16 3.89 -3.27
C ASP A 94 -23.64 3.77 -1.82
N LEU A 95 -23.28 4.73 -0.97
CA LEU A 95 -23.72 4.77 0.43
C LEU A 95 -25.15 5.32 0.53
N LYS A 96 -26.04 4.56 1.17
CA LYS A 96 -27.40 4.97 1.52
C LYS A 96 -27.59 4.86 3.03
N THR A 97 -27.67 6.01 3.68
CA THR A 97 -27.99 6.16 5.10
C THR A 97 -29.20 7.09 5.22
N ASP A 98 -30.04 6.85 6.22
CA ASP A 98 -31.14 7.74 6.63
C ASP A 98 -30.67 8.85 7.59
N CYS A 99 -29.45 8.75 8.13
CA CYS A 99 -28.84 9.80 8.94
C CYS A 99 -28.17 10.88 8.07
N PHE A 100 -28.96 11.90 7.69
CA PHE A 100 -28.49 13.03 6.90
C PHE A 100 -27.33 13.79 7.56
N GLU A 101 -27.31 13.84 8.90
CA GLU A 101 -26.28 14.55 9.64
C GLU A 101 -24.92 13.86 9.55
N ASP A 102 -24.87 12.53 9.52
CA ASP A 102 -23.61 11.78 9.35
C ASP A 102 -23.01 12.00 7.96
N VAL A 103 -23.85 12.03 6.91
CA VAL A 103 -23.41 12.38 5.55
C VAL A 103 -22.83 13.79 5.50
N ARG A 104 -23.50 14.73 6.19
CA ARG A 104 -23.06 16.11 6.28
C ARG A 104 -21.72 16.23 7.01
N ILE A 105 -21.56 15.53 8.14
CA ILE A 105 -20.31 15.51 8.94
C ILE A 105 -19.15 14.92 8.13
N ILE A 106 -19.37 13.83 7.40
CA ILE A 106 -18.35 13.22 6.55
C ILE A 106 -17.93 14.19 5.43
N LYS A 107 -18.90 14.88 4.81
CA LYS A 107 -18.68 15.76 3.65
C LYS A 107 -18.12 17.14 3.97
N ASP A 108 -18.64 17.81 5.00
CA ASP A 108 -18.41 19.24 5.23
C ASP A 108 -17.15 19.56 6.06
N GLY A 109 -16.45 18.54 6.59
CA GLY A 109 -15.09 18.70 7.12
C GLY A 109 -14.97 19.40 8.48
N HIS A 110 -15.99 20.11 8.97
CA HIS A 110 -15.82 21.08 10.07
C HIS A 110 -16.86 20.94 11.19
N TYR A 111 -16.43 20.58 12.41
CA TYR A 111 -16.96 21.06 13.71
C TYR A 111 -15.95 20.78 14.86
N SER A 112 -16.10 21.48 15.99
CA SER A 112 -15.24 21.35 17.17
C SER A 112 -15.53 20.07 17.98
N ILE A 113 -14.48 19.29 18.25
CA ILE A 113 -14.39 18.19 19.24
C ILE A 113 -15.68 17.34 19.29
N HIS A 114 -15.90 16.52 18.27
CA HIS A 114 -17.00 15.55 18.30
C HIS A 114 -16.52 14.25 18.98
N VAL A 115 -17.39 13.61 19.76
CA VAL A 115 -17.12 12.31 20.40
C VAL A 115 -16.78 11.19 19.39
N TYR A 116 -16.99 11.45 18.09
CA TYR A 116 -16.76 10.50 16.98
C TYR A 116 -15.62 10.92 16.05
N ASP A 117 -14.80 11.92 16.40
CA ASP A 117 -13.75 12.44 15.50
C ASP A 117 -12.83 11.34 14.97
N ALA A 118 -12.40 10.41 15.81
CA ALA A 118 -11.55 9.29 15.40
C ALA A 118 -12.21 8.36 14.37
N LEU A 119 -13.53 8.14 14.49
CA LEU A 119 -14.30 7.28 13.60
C LEU A 119 -14.57 7.96 12.26
N ILE A 120 -14.82 9.27 12.29
CA ILE A 120 -15.03 10.11 11.11
C ILE A 120 -13.73 10.22 10.31
N GLU A 121 -12.59 10.43 10.96
CA GLU A 121 -11.28 10.47 10.29
C GLU A 121 -10.93 9.12 9.65
N ASP A 122 -11.21 7.98 10.31
CA ASP A 122 -11.01 6.64 9.69
C ASP A 122 -11.87 6.47 8.42
N ILE A 123 -13.14 6.89 8.45
CA ILE A 123 -14.02 6.87 7.27
C ILE A 123 -13.49 7.80 6.15
N ARG A 124 -12.97 8.98 6.50
CA ARG A 124 -12.39 9.92 5.52
C ARG A 124 -11.12 9.38 4.90
N ASP A 125 -10.22 8.79 5.68
CA ASP A 125 -9.01 8.17 5.17
C ASP A 125 -9.35 7.04 4.18
N ILE A 126 -10.33 6.20 4.54
CA ILE A 126 -10.87 5.18 3.64
C ILE A 126 -11.38 5.80 2.33
N LEU A 127 -12.19 6.87 2.40
CA LEU A 127 -12.74 7.54 1.21
C LEU A 127 -11.68 8.27 0.38
N ASN A 128 -10.68 8.89 1.00
CA ASN A 128 -9.60 9.61 0.32
C ASN A 128 -8.70 8.66 -0.46
N ASN A 129 -8.52 7.43 0.02
CA ASN A 129 -7.78 6.38 -0.70
C ASN A 129 -8.46 5.94 -2.00
N TYR A 130 -9.77 6.18 -2.19
CA TYR A 130 -10.48 5.89 -3.46
C TYR A 130 -10.17 6.89 -4.59
N GLY A 131 -9.88 8.16 -4.27
CA GLY A 131 -9.72 9.24 -5.27
C GLY A 131 -8.55 9.05 -6.26
N PRO A 132 -7.33 8.74 -5.78
CA PRO A 132 -6.14 8.58 -6.64
C PRO A 132 -6.24 7.38 -7.61
N VAL A 133 -6.87 6.29 -7.18
CA VAL A 133 -7.03 5.06 -7.97
C VAL A 133 -7.90 5.31 -9.20
N ILE A 134 -8.96 6.10 -9.05
CA ILE A 134 -9.88 6.45 -10.15
C ILE A 134 -9.16 7.31 -11.22
N LEU A 135 -8.35 8.28 -10.80
CA LEU A 135 -7.57 9.14 -11.70
C LEU A 135 -6.53 8.34 -12.51
N ALA A 136 -5.83 7.40 -11.87
CA ALA A 136 -4.86 6.54 -12.55
C ALA A 136 -5.51 5.65 -13.64
N ILE A 137 -6.70 5.09 -13.35
CA ILE A 137 -7.43 4.22 -14.30
C ILE A 137 -7.96 5.03 -15.50
N ILE A 138 -8.51 6.23 -15.27
CA ILE A 138 -8.97 7.12 -16.34
C ILE A 138 -7.80 7.52 -17.25
N PHE A 139 -6.65 7.82 -16.66
CA PHE A 139 -5.44 8.20 -17.39
C PHE A 139 -4.89 7.06 -18.27
N CYS A 140 -4.82 5.83 -17.74
CA CYS A 140 -4.42 4.64 -18.51
C CYS A 140 -5.32 4.40 -19.74
N ARG A 141 -6.65 4.61 -19.60
CA ARG A 141 -7.59 4.48 -20.71
C ARG A 141 -7.39 5.55 -21.79
N PHE A 142 -7.08 6.78 -21.39
CA PHE A 142 -6.81 7.88 -22.32
C PHE A 142 -5.51 7.66 -23.12
N LEU A 143 -4.44 7.17 -22.47
CA LEU A 143 -3.17 6.85 -23.11
C LEU A 143 -3.29 5.72 -24.14
N LEU A 144 -4.05 4.67 -23.80
CA LEU A 144 -4.35 3.56 -24.72
C LEU A 144 -5.16 4.01 -25.94
N ALA A 145 -6.08 4.98 -25.77
CA ALA A 145 -6.87 5.54 -26.86
C ALA A 145 -6.01 6.38 -27.83
N THR A 146 -5.10 7.22 -27.30
CA THR A 146 -4.19 8.03 -28.13
C THR A 146 -3.17 7.19 -28.88
N LEU A 147 -2.63 6.13 -28.26
CA LEU A 147 -1.76 5.17 -28.93
C LEU A 147 -2.49 4.39 -30.04
N LYS A 148 -3.74 3.97 -29.81
CA LYS A 148 -4.57 3.33 -30.85
C LYS A 148 -4.83 4.25 -32.05
N LEU A 149 -5.10 5.54 -31.82
CA LEU A 149 -5.33 6.50 -32.90
C LEU A 149 -4.09 6.74 -33.74
N ARG A 150 -2.89 6.68 -33.13
CA ARG A 150 -1.63 6.89 -33.85
C ARG A 150 -1.21 5.70 -34.74
N PHE A 151 -1.61 4.48 -34.37
CA PHE A 151 -1.31 3.26 -35.14
C PHE A 151 -2.37 2.89 -36.18
N ARG A 152 -3.51 3.59 -36.23
CA ARG A 152 -4.59 3.32 -37.19
C ARG A 152 -4.52 4.20 -38.44
N ARG A 153 -3.32 4.47 -38.96
CA ARG A 153 -3.21 4.97 -40.34
C ARG A 153 -3.49 3.82 -41.30
N PRO A 154 -4.49 3.93 -42.18
CA PRO A 154 -4.76 2.90 -43.17
C PRO A 154 -3.58 2.83 -44.16
N LEU A 155 -3.10 1.61 -44.44
CA LEU A 155 -2.37 1.34 -45.68
C LEU A 155 -3.38 1.55 -46.82
N SER A 156 -3.39 2.74 -47.41
CA SER A 156 -3.95 2.94 -48.74
C SER A 156 -2.81 2.83 -49.72
N GLU A 157 -2.87 1.80 -50.56
CA GLU A 157 -1.98 1.63 -51.70
C GLU A 157 -2.31 2.73 -52.74
N GLU A 158 -1.38 3.65 -52.96
CA GLU A 158 -1.38 4.51 -54.15
C GLU A 158 0.06 4.63 -54.68
N PRO A 159 0.30 4.47 -55.99
CA PRO A 159 1.64 4.40 -56.53
C PRO A 159 2.21 5.79 -56.89
N GLN A 160 3.47 5.97 -56.48
CA GLN A 160 4.53 6.74 -57.14
C GLN A 160 4.36 8.25 -57.33
N THR A 161 4.86 9.02 -56.36
CA THR A 161 5.79 10.13 -56.62
C THR A 161 6.84 10.19 -55.50
N PRO A 162 8.14 10.40 -55.80
CA PRO A 162 9.19 10.46 -54.79
C PRO A 162 9.24 11.84 -54.14
N ALA A 163 8.20 12.20 -53.38
CA ALA A 163 8.30 13.30 -52.44
C ALA A 163 8.95 12.75 -51.16
N MET A 164 10.22 13.10 -50.93
CA MET A 164 10.94 12.84 -49.69
C MET A 164 10.19 13.49 -48.52
N ALA A 165 9.22 12.77 -47.96
CA ALA A 165 8.53 13.17 -46.75
C ALA A 165 9.52 13.05 -45.60
N ALA A 166 10.21 14.15 -45.32
CA ALA A 166 11.04 14.34 -44.15
C ALA A 166 10.26 13.91 -42.91
N VAL A 167 10.61 12.74 -42.37
CA VAL A 167 10.11 12.27 -41.08
C VAL A 167 10.67 13.22 -40.03
N ASN A 168 9.89 14.25 -39.71
CA ASN A 168 10.23 15.25 -38.70
C ASN A 168 10.47 14.56 -37.35
N GLY A 169 11.74 14.35 -37.00
CA GLY A 169 12.24 13.70 -35.78
C GLY A 169 11.95 14.44 -34.46
N LYS A 170 10.88 15.24 -34.40
CA LYS A 170 10.58 16.13 -33.26
C LYS A 170 9.83 15.45 -32.10
N SER A 171 9.44 14.17 -32.19
CA SER A 171 8.54 13.57 -31.17
C SER A 171 9.18 12.72 -30.07
N PHE A 172 10.49 12.49 -30.08
CA PHE A 172 11.16 11.69 -29.05
C PHE A 172 11.37 12.39 -27.68
N PRO A 173 11.71 13.69 -27.59
CA PRO A 173 11.99 14.31 -26.28
C PRO A 173 10.74 14.44 -25.39
N SER A 174 9.55 14.51 -25.99
CA SER A 174 8.28 14.56 -25.24
C SER A 174 8.02 13.25 -24.48
N LEU A 175 8.30 12.09 -25.08
CA LEU A 175 8.03 10.79 -24.45
C LEU A 175 8.93 10.51 -23.24
N PHE A 176 10.18 10.99 -23.28
CA PHE A 176 11.12 10.88 -22.17
C PHE A 176 10.74 11.79 -20.99
N LEU A 177 10.30 13.02 -21.26
CA LEU A 177 9.79 13.94 -20.24
C LEU A 177 8.52 13.39 -19.55
N TRP A 178 7.64 12.73 -20.31
CA TRP A 178 6.45 12.08 -19.76
C TRP A 178 6.77 10.82 -18.93
N LEU A 179 7.81 10.06 -19.28
CA LEU A 179 8.26 8.91 -18.48
C LEU A 179 8.87 9.36 -17.13
N LEU A 180 9.54 10.52 -17.10
CA LEU A 180 10.05 11.14 -15.86
C LEU A 180 8.90 11.68 -14.97
N LEU A 181 7.80 12.13 -15.56
CA LEU A 181 6.61 12.57 -14.82
C LEU A 181 5.76 11.41 -14.26
N LEU A 182 6.01 10.17 -14.72
CA LEU A 182 5.38 8.95 -14.24
C LEU A 182 6.16 8.26 -13.12
N LEU A 183 7.27 8.86 -12.65
CA LEU A 183 7.94 8.39 -11.43
C LEU A 183 6.90 8.40 -10.30
N PRO A 184 6.58 7.23 -9.73
CA PRO A 184 5.59 7.14 -8.67
C PRO A 184 6.04 8.11 -7.57
N GLY A 185 5.20 9.09 -7.24
CA GLY A 185 5.27 9.74 -5.95
C GLY A 185 5.03 8.65 -4.93
N ALA A 186 6.11 7.99 -4.52
CA ALA A 186 6.05 6.86 -3.63
C ALA A 186 5.31 7.33 -2.38
N LEU A 187 4.19 6.68 -2.06
CA LEU A 187 3.52 6.85 -0.78
C LEU A 187 4.58 6.59 0.30
N ALA A 188 4.81 7.62 1.08
CA ALA A 188 6.01 7.91 1.84
C ALA A 188 5.52 8.55 3.13
N TYR A 189 6.03 8.15 4.29
CA TYR A 189 5.59 8.77 5.53
C TYR A 189 5.97 10.24 5.47
N ARG A 190 4.99 11.10 5.69
CA ARG A 190 5.18 12.53 5.86
C ARG A 190 5.38 12.81 7.35
N PRO A 191 6.18 13.83 7.70
CA PRO A 191 6.24 14.29 9.07
C PRO A 191 4.83 14.61 9.59
N GLY A 192 4.43 13.95 10.67
CA GLY A 192 3.06 14.04 11.20
C GLY A 192 2.18 12.81 10.97
N ASP A 193 2.56 11.91 10.07
CA ASP A 193 1.78 10.69 9.82
C ASP A 193 1.87 9.72 11.00
N ILE A 194 0.78 9.00 11.27
CA ILE A 194 0.74 7.98 12.31
C ILE A 194 1.39 6.71 11.76
N VAL A 195 2.34 6.17 12.52
CA VAL A 195 3.03 4.92 12.18
C VAL A 195 2.32 3.77 12.90
N PRO A 196 1.61 2.87 12.19
CA PRO A 196 0.84 1.80 12.82
C PRO A 196 1.73 0.85 13.60
N MET A 197 1.28 0.51 14.79
CA MET A 197 2.00 -0.36 15.71
C MET A 197 1.01 -1.28 16.39
N SER A 198 1.44 -2.51 16.67
CA SER A 198 0.68 -3.40 17.53
C SER A 198 1.59 -3.99 18.59
N ARG A 199 0.98 -4.54 19.63
CA ARG A 199 1.69 -5.08 20.79
C ARG A 199 1.07 -6.38 21.27
N MET A 200 1.87 -7.18 21.94
CA MET A 200 1.46 -8.41 22.61
C MET A 200 2.14 -8.49 23.97
N GLY A 201 1.43 -9.00 24.97
CA GLY A 201 1.98 -9.29 26.29
C GLY A 201 2.30 -10.78 26.43
N GLN A 202 3.29 -11.10 27.25
CA GLN A 202 3.58 -12.45 27.72
C GLN A 202 3.73 -12.47 29.24
N TYR A 203 3.04 -13.41 29.87
CA TYR A 203 3.05 -13.63 31.32
C TYR A 203 2.82 -15.11 31.58
N HIS A 204 3.49 -15.69 32.58
CA HIS A 204 3.34 -17.12 32.92
C HIS A 204 3.44 -18.06 31.70
N SER A 205 4.35 -17.77 30.76
CA SER A 205 4.46 -18.45 29.46
C SER A 205 3.25 -18.35 28.51
N SER A 206 2.13 -17.78 28.95
CA SER A 206 0.96 -17.43 28.15
C SER A 206 1.16 -16.12 27.40
N ARG A 207 0.63 -16.02 26.19
CA ARG A 207 0.66 -14.80 25.36
C ARG A 207 -0.75 -14.24 25.22
N THR A 208 -0.86 -12.91 25.24
CA THR A 208 -2.12 -12.25 24.87
C THR A 208 -2.29 -12.26 23.35
N VAL A 209 -3.46 -11.89 22.86
CA VAL A 209 -3.64 -11.60 21.43
C VAL A 209 -2.87 -10.31 21.10
N TRP A 210 -2.52 -10.13 19.83
CA TRP A 210 -2.03 -8.86 19.33
C TRP A 210 -3.11 -7.79 19.46
N HIS A 211 -2.73 -6.65 20.01
CA HIS A 211 -3.59 -5.48 20.12
C HIS A 211 -2.99 -4.37 19.28
N ASP A 212 -3.78 -3.89 18.31
CA ASP A 212 -3.43 -2.72 17.53
C ASP A 212 -3.45 -1.49 18.45
N LEU A 213 -2.40 -0.69 18.33
CA LEU A 213 -2.35 0.62 18.97
C LEU A 213 -3.04 1.60 18.03
N ILE A 214 -3.98 2.37 18.59
CA ILE A 214 -4.79 3.30 17.82
C ILE A 214 -4.36 4.72 18.16
N GLY A 215 -4.25 5.55 17.11
CA GLY A 215 -4.15 7.00 17.19
C GLY A 215 -3.05 7.48 18.13
N ARG A 216 -3.46 8.04 19.28
CA ARG A 216 -2.58 8.74 20.22
C ARG A 216 -1.46 7.89 20.81
N HIS A 217 -1.56 6.55 20.80
CA HIS A 217 -0.55 5.65 21.37
C HIS A 217 0.54 5.26 20.38
N CYS A 218 0.32 5.52 19.10
CA CYS A 218 1.28 5.25 18.03
C CYS A 218 2.35 6.35 17.93
N PRO A 219 3.56 6.00 17.46
CA PRO A 219 4.53 6.99 17.06
C PRO A 219 4.00 7.83 15.89
N ILE A 220 4.39 9.10 15.87
CA ILE A 220 4.11 10.02 14.77
C ILE A 220 5.42 10.22 14.02
N PHE A 221 5.43 9.99 12.71
CA PHE A 221 6.63 10.03 11.88
C PHE A 221 7.34 11.38 12.00
N GLY A 222 8.65 11.35 12.29
CA GLY A 222 9.48 12.54 12.47
C GLY A 222 9.23 13.36 13.74
N VAL A 223 8.32 12.94 14.64
CA VAL A 223 7.97 13.71 15.84
C VAL A 223 8.34 12.94 17.11
N ASN A 224 9.32 13.47 17.84
CA ASN A 224 9.65 12.97 19.18
C ASN A 224 8.47 13.20 20.11
N ARG A 225 8.02 12.14 20.78
CA ARG A 225 6.90 12.25 21.69
C ARG A 225 6.92 11.17 22.76
N GLU A 226 6.28 11.49 23.86
CA GLU A 226 6.08 10.59 24.97
C GLU A 226 4.59 10.28 25.10
N VAL A 227 4.28 9.02 25.34
CA VAL A 227 2.91 8.57 25.47
C VAL A 227 2.77 7.62 26.63
N LEU A 228 1.75 7.86 27.44
CA LEU A 228 1.33 6.93 28.47
C LEU A 228 0.51 5.80 27.84
N MET A 229 1.05 4.58 27.87
CA MET A 229 0.43 3.41 27.28
C MET A 229 -0.23 2.54 28.35
N PRO A 230 -1.55 2.29 28.26
CA PRO A 230 -2.24 1.43 29.21
C PRO A 230 -1.97 -0.05 28.92
N ILE A 231 -1.66 -0.82 29.95
CA ILE A 231 -1.51 -2.27 29.92
C ILE A 231 -2.71 -2.86 30.67
N PRO A 232 -3.65 -3.51 29.97
CA PRO A 232 -4.79 -4.14 30.63
C PRO A 232 -4.34 -5.32 31.48
N LYS A 233 -5.12 -5.63 32.53
CA LYS A 233 -4.84 -6.77 33.40
C LYS A 233 -5.04 -8.07 32.60
N PRO A 234 -4.02 -8.95 32.51
CA PRO A 234 -4.21 -10.25 31.86
C PRO A 234 -5.12 -11.15 32.70
N THR A 235 -5.90 -12.00 32.04
CA THR A 235 -6.71 -13.03 32.70
C THR A 235 -5.81 -14.01 33.45
N GLY A 236 -6.00 -14.14 34.76
CA GLY A 236 -5.17 -15.03 35.59
C GLY A 236 -3.84 -14.44 36.08
N TYR A 237 -3.56 -13.15 35.84
CA TYR A 237 -2.35 -12.52 36.38
C TYR A 237 -2.44 -12.34 37.91
N THR A 238 -1.50 -12.95 38.62
CA THR A 238 -1.43 -12.97 40.10
C THR A 238 -0.57 -11.86 40.70
N GLY A 239 0.19 -11.12 39.88
CA GLY A 239 1.11 -10.08 40.33
C GLY A 239 2.54 -10.57 40.61
N ALA A 240 2.75 -11.87 40.82
CA ALA A 240 4.08 -12.43 41.06
C ALA A 240 4.84 -12.71 39.76
N ASP A 241 4.14 -12.96 38.64
CA ASP A 241 4.78 -13.34 37.39
C ASP A 241 5.45 -12.15 36.67
N PRO A 242 6.61 -12.38 36.02
CA PRO A 242 7.20 -11.39 35.13
C PRO A 242 6.30 -11.13 33.93
N TYR A 243 6.07 -9.85 33.65
CA TYR A 243 5.30 -9.41 32.48
C TYR A 243 6.25 -8.85 31.42
N LYS A 244 6.25 -9.48 30.25
CA LYS A 244 7.03 -9.06 29.08
C LYS A 244 6.11 -8.50 28.00
N ILE A 245 6.59 -7.52 27.24
CA ILE A 245 5.86 -6.93 26.10
C ILE A 245 6.69 -7.09 24.84
N GLU A 246 6.06 -7.57 23.78
CA GLU A 246 6.55 -7.57 22.41
C GLU A 246 5.79 -6.52 21.62
N ARG A 247 6.45 -5.90 20.64
CA ARG A 247 5.80 -4.94 19.73
C ARG A 247 6.25 -5.20 18.31
N TYR A 248 5.38 -4.87 17.37
CA TYR A 248 5.78 -4.74 15.98
C TYR A 248 5.29 -3.41 15.42
N ILE A 249 6.06 -2.87 14.49
CA ILE A 249 5.61 -1.79 13.60
C ILE A 249 5.38 -2.40 12.21
N ILE A 250 4.24 -2.08 11.63
CA ILE A 250 3.91 -2.41 10.24
C ILE A 250 4.26 -1.20 9.40
N ASP A 251 5.16 -1.38 8.43
CA ASP A 251 5.36 -0.38 7.39
C ASP A 251 4.28 -0.56 6.31
N THR A 252 3.15 0.10 6.49
CA THR A 252 1.97 -0.07 5.62
C THR A 252 2.23 0.45 4.21
N LEU A 253 3.16 1.41 4.05
CA LEU A 253 3.40 2.10 2.77
C LEU A 253 4.08 1.21 1.74
N ILE A 254 4.87 0.22 2.17
CA ILE A 254 5.54 -0.71 1.24
C ILE A 254 4.55 -1.72 0.65
N THR A 255 3.52 -2.10 1.40
CA THR A 255 2.48 -3.02 0.90
C THR A 255 1.78 -2.41 -0.33
N ASP A 256 1.45 -1.12 -0.27
CA ASP A 256 0.88 -0.37 -1.41
C ASP A 256 1.89 -0.14 -2.54
N ARG A 257 3.19 0.04 -2.23
CA ARG A 257 4.25 0.15 -3.26
C ARG A 257 4.37 -1.13 -4.07
N LEU A 258 4.24 -2.31 -3.46
CA LEU A 258 4.38 -3.60 -4.15
C LEU A 258 3.15 -3.97 -4.98
N THR A 259 1.93 -3.75 -4.48
CA THR A 259 0.70 -3.96 -5.27
C THR A 259 0.62 -2.99 -6.43
N THR A 260 0.85 -1.69 -6.19
CA THR A 260 0.71 -0.66 -7.24
C THR A 260 1.89 -0.68 -8.22
N GLY A 261 3.12 -0.79 -7.71
CA GLY A 261 4.33 -0.86 -8.53
C GLY A 261 4.43 -2.16 -9.33
N GLY A 262 4.04 -3.29 -8.73
CA GLY A 262 3.98 -4.58 -9.41
C GLY A 262 2.95 -4.60 -10.55
N LEU A 263 1.77 -4.00 -10.34
CA LEU A 263 0.76 -3.86 -11.40
C LEU A 263 1.24 -2.95 -12.53
N LEU A 264 1.94 -1.85 -12.21
CA LEU A 264 2.48 -0.93 -13.21
C LEU A 264 3.56 -1.64 -14.03
N VAL A 265 4.55 -2.28 -13.41
CA VAL A 265 5.61 -3.00 -14.13
C VAL A 265 5.04 -4.14 -14.97
N ALA A 266 4.06 -4.89 -14.47
CA ALA A 266 3.39 -5.95 -15.23
C ALA A 266 2.60 -5.39 -16.42
N SER A 267 1.88 -4.27 -16.24
CA SER A 267 1.11 -3.63 -17.32
C SER A 267 2.00 -2.96 -18.38
N TYR A 268 3.12 -2.33 -17.98
CA TYR A 268 4.12 -1.80 -18.91
C TYR A 268 4.89 -2.91 -19.63
N GLY A 269 5.32 -3.94 -18.92
CA GLY A 269 5.98 -5.12 -19.49
C GLY A 269 5.07 -5.83 -20.49
N PHE A 270 3.78 -5.99 -20.16
CA PHE A 270 2.78 -6.56 -21.06
C PHE A 270 2.49 -5.64 -22.26
N GLY A 271 2.44 -4.32 -22.06
CA GLY A 271 2.27 -3.34 -23.14
C GLY A 271 3.44 -3.34 -24.14
N ILE A 272 4.68 -3.36 -23.65
CA ILE A 272 5.90 -3.45 -24.46
C ILE A 272 5.97 -4.82 -25.15
N TYR A 273 5.64 -5.90 -24.44
CA TYR A 273 5.57 -7.24 -25.01
C TYR A 273 4.52 -7.33 -26.12
N LEU A 274 3.35 -6.72 -25.96
CA LEU A 274 2.30 -6.66 -26.98
C LEU A 274 2.71 -5.79 -28.18
N LEU A 275 3.45 -4.69 -27.95
CA LEU A 275 4.02 -3.88 -29.02
C LEU A 275 5.04 -4.69 -29.84
N PHE A 276 5.94 -5.44 -29.20
CA PHE A 276 6.88 -6.34 -29.89
C PHE A 276 6.19 -7.52 -30.58
N ALA A 277 5.19 -8.12 -29.92
CA ALA A 277 4.37 -9.20 -30.48
C ALA A 277 3.54 -8.77 -31.69
N SER A 278 3.17 -7.48 -31.79
CA SER A 278 2.47 -6.94 -32.96
C SER A 278 3.39 -6.75 -34.17
N SER A 279 4.71 -6.67 -33.95
CA SER A 279 5.73 -6.48 -35.00
C SER A 279 6.22 -7.79 -35.63
N LEU A 280 6.10 -8.93 -34.93
CA LEU A 280 6.55 -10.23 -35.45
C LEU A 280 5.38 -11.08 -35.98
N LYS A 281 5.47 -11.41 -37.27
CA LYS A 281 4.54 -12.21 -38.06
C LYS A 281 4.55 -13.70 -37.64
N THR A 282 4.17 -14.00 -36.40
CA THR A 282 4.11 -15.40 -35.89
C THR A 282 2.91 -15.64 -34.98
N ARG A 283 1.71 -15.27 -35.46
CA ARG A 283 0.43 -15.46 -34.74
C ARG A 283 0.13 -16.93 -34.36
N LYS A 284 0.65 -17.93 -35.09
CA LYS A 284 0.31 -19.35 -34.85
C LYS A 284 1.10 -20.02 -33.71
N LYS A 285 2.33 -19.55 -33.38
CA LYS A 285 3.14 -20.14 -32.30
C LYS A 285 2.72 -19.63 -30.91
N MET A 286 2.12 -18.43 -30.86
CA MET A 286 1.69 -17.79 -29.61
C MET A 286 0.39 -18.33 -29.01
N GLN A 287 -0.52 -18.89 -29.82
CA GLN A 287 -1.74 -19.52 -29.30
C GLN A 287 -1.42 -20.75 -28.44
N LYS A 288 -0.32 -21.46 -28.76
CA LYS A 288 0.15 -22.63 -28.01
C LYS A 288 0.76 -22.25 -26.65
N ILE A 289 1.44 -21.10 -26.56
CA ILE A 289 2.05 -20.59 -25.31
C ILE A 289 0.99 -20.00 -24.37
N ARG A 290 -0.03 -19.33 -24.93
CA ARG A 290 -1.17 -18.81 -24.16
C ARG A 290 -1.93 -19.93 -23.44
N ASN A 291 -2.12 -21.06 -24.11
CA ASN A 291 -2.79 -22.23 -23.51
C ASN A 291 -1.91 -22.99 -22.51
N SER A 292 -0.58 -22.79 -22.52
CA SER A 292 0.32 -23.35 -21.50
C SER A 292 0.52 -22.44 -20.29
N LEU A 293 0.18 -21.16 -20.39
CA LEU A 293 0.30 -20.18 -19.29
C LEU A 293 -1.01 -19.99 -18.49
N SER A 294 -2.10 -20.66 -18.87
CA SER A 294 -3.41 -20.58 -18.19
C SER A 294 -3.57 -21.59 -17.05
N ALA A 295 -2.48 -22.10 -16.47
CA ALA A 295 -2.54 -22.80 -15.20
C ALA A 295 -2.71 -21.76 -14.08
N PRO A 296 -3.60 -21.96 -13.10
CA PRO A 296 -3.74 -21.07 -11.96
C PRO A 296 -2.41 -21.04 -11.20
N MET A 297 -1.69 -19.94 -11.33
CA MET A 297 -0.51 -19.65 -10.55
C MET A 297 -1.01 -19.41 -9.12
N GLU A 298 -0.82 -20.39 -8.24
CA GLU A 298 -0.97 -20.20 -6.80
C GLU A 298 -0.13 -18.98 -6.40
N LEU A 299 -0.81 -17.88 -6.08
CA LEU A 299 -0.24 -16.69 -5.45
C LEU A 299 0.19 -17.08 -4.03
N ARG A 300 1.29 -17.83 -3.92
CA ARG A 300 2.07 -17.86 -2.68
C ARG A 300 2.57 -16.44 -2.47
N SER A 301 2.19 -15.83 -1.35
CA SER A 301 2.58 -14.48 -0.96
C SER A 301 4.09 -14.32 -1.11
N PHE A 302 4.50 -13.59 -2.14
CA PHE A 302 5.88 -13.23 -2.39
C PHE A 302 6.19 -12.06 -1.43
N GLN A 303 6.48 -12.35 -0.18
CA GLN A 303 6.99 -11.33 0.76
C GLN A 303 8.46 -11.09 0.47
N VAL A 304 8.74 -10.05 -0.31
CA VAL A 304 10.08 -9.55 -0.54
C VAL A 304 10.13 -8.14 0.02
N GLY A 305 10.46 -8.07 1.31
CA GLY A 305 10.73 -6.84 2.02
C GLY A 305 10.92 -7.11 3.51
N ARG A 306 11.75 -6.30 4.18
CA ARG A 306 11.84 -6.27 5.66
C ARG A 306 10.61 -5.55 6.23
N GLU A 307 9.43 -6.12 6.00
CA GLU A 307 8.11 -5.48 6.10
C GLU A 307 7.61 -5.26 7.53
N LYS A 308 8.29 -5.84 8.53
CA LYS A 308 7.89 -5.77 9.94
C LYS A 308 9.10 -5.56 10.82
N PHE A 309 9.09 -4.47 11.58
CA PHE A 309 10.10 -4.23 12.61
C PHE A 309 9.64 -4.88 13.91
N LEU A 310 10.13 -6.10 14.17
CA LEU A 310 9.86 -6.81 15.42
C LEU A 310 10.77 -6.27 16.53
N ILE A 311 10.17 -5.75 17.58
CA ILE A 311 10.86 -5.40 18.82
C ILE A 311 10.83 -6.64 19.73
N PRO A 312 11.99 -7.15 20.19
CA PRO A 312 12.04 -8.34 21.03
C PRO A 312 11.35 -8.13 22.39
N TRP A 313 11.06 -9.22 23.10
CA TRP A 313 10.44 -9.19 24.41
C TRP A 313 11.15 -8.27 25.41
N LEU A 314 10.42 -7.27 25.89
CA LEU A 314 10.84 -6.28 26.87
C LEU A 314 10.24 -6.61 28.24
N LEU A 315 11.06 -6.86 29.26
CA LEU A 315 10.58 -7.11 30.63
C LEU A 315 10.16 -5.81 31.31
N VAL A 316 8.86 -5.69 31.62
CA VAL A 316 8.24 -4.45 32.14
C VAL A 316 7.81 -4.58 33.60
N ILE A 317 7.15 -5.68 33.99
CA ILE A 317 6.73 -5.89 35.40
C ILE A 317 7.58 -7.01 36.02
N ASN A 318 7.86 -6.89 37.32
CA ASN A 318 8.76 -7.77 38.08
C ASN A 318 10.20 -7.73 37.54
N ARG A 319 10.71 -6.51 37.38
CA ARG A 319 12.11 -6.22 37.04
C ARG A 319 12.92 -6.21 38.34
N LYS A 320 14.25 -6.32 38.24
CA LYS A 320 15.14 -6.13 39.39
C LYS A 320 15.15 -4.69 39.93
N SER A 321 14.74 -3.71 39.13
CA SER A 321 14.63 -2.31 39.53
C SER A 321 13.29 -2.02 40.22
N THR A 322 13.33 -1.24 41.29
CA THR A 322 12.17 -0.73 42.03
C THR A 322 11.56 0.54 41.42
N GLU A 323 12.22 1.10 40.42
CA GLU A 323 11.76 2.29 39.72
C GLU A 323 10.75 1.94 38.62
N VAL A 324 9.83 2.88 38.35
CA VAL A 324 8.79 2.68 37.33
C VAL A 324 9.48 2.51 35.96
N PRO A 325 9.14 1.48 35.17
CA PRO A 325 9.75 1.29 33.87
C PRO A 325 9.26 2.33 32.86
N MET A 326 10.16 2.77 32.00
CA MET A 326 9.87 3.54 30.79
C MET A 326 10.41 2.79 29.57
N ILE A 327 9.63 2.70 28.51
CA ILE A 327 10.07 2.07 27.26
C ILE A 327 10.62 3.16 26.34
N ASP A 328 11.92 3.12 26.09
CA ASP A 328 12.62 4.04 25.20
C ASP A 328 12.74 3.41 23.81
N VAL A 329 11.96 3.90 22.86
CA VAL A 329 11.87 3.43 21.48
C VAL A 329 12.60 4.42 20.58
N ASN A 330 13.69 3.96 19.96
CA ASN A 330 14.44 4.71 18.96
C ASN A 330 14.06 4.22 17.56
N LEU A 331 13.43 5.10 16.79
CA LEU A 331 13.05 4.89 15.40
C LEU A 331 14.07 5.58 14.50
N ARG A 332 14.57 4.84 13.50
CA ARG A 332 15.51 5.35 12.50
C ARG A 332 14.78 5.50 11.18
N TYR A 333 14.91 6.65 10.55
CA TYR A 333 14.26 6.94 9.27
C TYR A 333 15.23 7.66 8.32
N SER A 334 15.02 7.54 7.01
CA SER A 334 15.74 8.29 5.98
C SER A 334 14.72 8.83 5.00
N GLY A 335 14.67 10.15 4.83
CA GLY A 335 13.60 10.78 4.07
C GLY A 335 12.22 10.38 4.61
N SER A 336 11.50 9.58 3.84
CA SER A 336 10.16 9.10 4.16
C SER A 336 10.07 7.65 4.65
N ASP A 337 11.20 6.95 4.65
CA ASP A 337 11.22 5.51 4.82
C ASP A 337 11.70 5.17 6.23
N LEU A 338 11.03 4.20 6.88
CA LEU A 338 11.41 3.71 8.20
C LEU A 338 12.50 2.63 8.03
N HIS A 339 13.70 2.89 8.54
CA HIS A 339 14.85 1.99 8.39
C HIS A 339 14.99 0.97 9.51
N GLY A 340 14.54 1.32 10.71
CA GLY A 340 14.75 0.43 11.85
C GLY A 340 14.14 0.93 13.15
N VAL A 341 13.84 -0.01 14.02
CA VAL A 341 13.29 0.27 15.34
C VAL A 341 14.11 -0.49 16.37
N THR A 342 14.52 0.20 17.42
CA THR A 342 15.17 -0.40 18.58
C THR A 342 14.44 0.07 19.82
N ALA A 343 14.24 -0.81 20.78
CA ALA A 343 13.59 -0.43 22.04
C ALA A 343 14.33 -1.05 23.21
N LYS A 344 14.34 -0.32 24.32
CA LYS A 344 14.91 -0.77 25.59
C LYS A 344 14.02 -0.30 26.73
N VAL A 345 14.00 -1.06 27.81
CA VAL A 345 13.31 -0.64 29.03
C VAL A 345 14.34 0.02 29.93
N VAL A 346 14.15 1.31 30.16
CA VAL A 346 14.97 2.12 31.07
C VAL A 346 14.14 2.47 32.30
N ASP A 347 14.79 2.89 33.37
CA ASP A 347 14.08 3.36 34.55
C ASP A 347 13.60 4.80 34.30
N MET A 348 12.39 5.11 34.78
CA MET A 348 11.76 6.41 34.55
C MET A 348 12.58 7.52 35.23
N PRO A 349 12.93 8.61 34.52
CA PRO A 349 13.68 9.71 35.12
C PRO A 349 12.92 10.31 36.31
N HIS A 350 13.64 10.65 37.39
CA HIS A 350 13.05 11.11 38.64
C HIS A 350 12.13 12.34 38.49
N HIS A 351 12.45 13.24 37.57
CA HIS A 351 11.62 14.42 37.28
C HIS A 351 10.16 14.07 36.94
N TYR A 352 9.91 12.99 36.18
CA TYR A 352 8.52 12.56 35.88
C TYR A 352 7.80 12.03 37.11
N ILE A 353 8.53 11.33 37.98
CA ILE A 353 8.01 10.78 39.23
C ILE A 353 7.68 11.91 40.22
N GLU A 354 8.49 12.97 40.24
CA GLU A 354 8.26 14.17 41.06
C GLU A 354 7.02 14.95 40.62
N ILE A 355 6.82 15.14 39.31
CA ILE A 355 5.63 15.81 38.78
C ILE A 355 4.37 14.96 39.00
N HIS A 356 4.50 13.62 38.89
CA HIS A 356 3.38 12.69 38.95
C HIS A 356 3.61 11.56 39.95
N PRO A 357 3.60 11.85 41.27
CA PRO A 357 3.91 10.85 42.31
C PRO A 357 2.90 9.70 42.33
N GLU A 358 1.68 9.94 41.85
CA GLU A 358 0.62 8.93 41.77
C GLU A 358 0.94 7.80 40.78
N ILE A 359 1.74 8.06 39.73
CA ILE A 359 2.12 7.02 38.76
C ILE A 359 2.90 5.91 39.47
N ARG A 360 3.82 6.26 40.36
CA ARG A 360 4.61 5.27 41.11
C ARG A 360 3.70 4.42 42.01
N LYS A 361 2.80 5.05 42.75
CA LYS A 361 1.87 4.35 43.66
C LYS A 361 0.93 3.42 42.87
N GLN A 362 0.31 3.94 41.82
CA GLN A 362 -0.62 3.19 40.97
C GLN A 362 0.05 2.05 40.20
N PHE A 363 1.28 2.26 39.72
CA PHE A 363 2.01 1.25 38.97
C PHE A 363 2.36 0.05 39.87
N TRP A 364 2.79 0.29 41.11
CA TRP A 364 3.18 -0.77 42.04
C TRP A 364 2.03 -1.37 42.85
N ASP A 365 0.88 -0.70 42.97
CA ASP A 365 -0.30 -1.24 43.65
C ASP A 365 -0.89 -2.45 42.89
N PRO A 366 -0.86 -3.68 43.42
CA PRO A 366 -1.37 -4.87 42.72
C PRO A 366 -2.84 -4.77 42.29
N GLN A 367 -3.65 -3.99 43.00
CA GLN A 367 -5.09 -3.85 42.75
C GLN A 367 -5.39 -2.86 41.63
N HIS A 368 -4.51 -1.88 41.40
CA HIS A 368 -4.75 -0.82 40.44
C HIS A 368 -4.41 -1.23 38.99
N TRP A 369 -5.42 -1.28 38.12
CA TRP A 369 -5.30 -1.55 36.69
C TRP A 369 -6.23 -0.64 35.88
N PRO A 370 -5.91 -0.29 34.63
CA PRO A 370 -4.74 -0.72 33.84
C PRO A 370 -3.42 -0.10 34.33
N LYS A 371 -2.30 -0.80 34.10
CA LYS A 371 -0.96 -0.26 34.39
C LYS A 371 -0.55 0.70 33.30
N HIS A 372 -0.18 1.90 33.68
CA HIS A 372 0.25 2.92 32.73
C HIS A 372 1.77 2.94 32.64
N VAL A 373 2.31 2.69 31.44
CA VAL A 373 3.75 2.70 31.17
C VAL A 373 4.08 3.82 30.22
N LEU A 374 5.05 4.65 30.59
CA LEU A 374 5.53 5.71 29.72
C LEU A 374 6.35 5.11 28.58
N VAL A 375 6.03 5.52 27.36
CA VAL A 375 6.73 5.13 26.15
C VAL A 375 7.26 6.40 25.50
N ARG A 376 8.58 6.46 25.32
CA ARG A 376 9.22 7.57 24.63
C ARG A 376 9.61 7.14 23.23
N TYR A 377 9.06 7.83 22.24
CA TYR A 377 9.43 7.66 20.84
C TYR A 377 10.44 8.74 20.47
N THR A 378 11.64 8.31 20.09
CA THR A 378 12.72 9.18 19.61
C THR A 378 13.03 8.83 18.16
N TRP A 379 12.86 9.79 17.27
CA TRP A 379 13.23 9.70 15.87
C TRP A 379 14.67 10.16 15.67
N LYS A 380 15.42 9.35 14.93
CA LYS A 380 16.77 9.67 14.49
C LYS A 380 16.82 9.57 12.98
N GLU A 381 17.07 10.70 12.34
CA GLU A 381 17.33 10.71 10.91
C GLU A 381 18.65 9.98 10.65
N TYR A 382 18.61 9.02 9.75
CA TYR A 382 19.74 8.22 9.32
C TYR A 382 19.86 8.37 7.82
N SER A 383 20.66 9.35 7.39
CA SER A 383 20.95 9.55 5.97
C SER A 383 21.95 8.49 5.50
N GLU A 384 21.46 7.30 5.21
CA GLU A 384 22.24 6.35 4.42
C GLU A 384 22.20 6.82 2.97
N ILE A 385 23.22 7.59 2.59
CA ILE A 385 23.41 7.94 1.18
C ILE A 385 23.80 6.63 0.50
N ASP A 386 22.87 6.02 -0.24
CA ASP A 386 23.18 4.88 -1.10
C ASP A 386 23.99 5.37 -2.30
N VAL A 387 25.28 5.61 -2.03
CA VAL A 387 26.28 6.04 -2.99
C VAL A 387 26.32 5.06 -4.17
N THR A 388 26.11 3.76 -3.90
CA THR A 388 26.15 2.70 -4.90
C THR A 388 24.99 2.82 -5.89
N SER A 389 23.75 2.94 -5.39
CA SER A 389 22.57 3.16 -6.23
C SER A 389 22.66 4.50 -6.98
N GLY A 390 23.12 5.55 -6.29
CA GLY A 390 23.39 6.85 -6.92
C GLY A 390 24.37 6.74 -8.10
N PHE A 391 25.45 5.98 -7.95
CA PHE A 391 26.37 5.69 -9.04
C PHE A 391 25.74 4.88 -10.15
N PHE A 392 24.95 3.83 -9.85
CA PHE A 392 24.27 3.06 -10.89
C PHE A 392 23.31 3.91 -11.72
N VAL A 393 22.57 4.83 -11.09
CA VAL A 393 21.67 5.75 -11.80
C VAL A 393 22.46 6.74 -12.64
N LEU A 394 23.53 7.33 -12.09
CA LEU A 394 24.34 8.32 -12.79
C LEU A 394 25.11 7.72 -13.97
N PHE A 395 25.80 6.59 -13.77
CA PHE A 395 26.50 5.90 -14.84
C PHE A 395 25.52 5.25 -15.83
N GLY A 396 24.42 4.66 -15.35
CA GLY A 396 23.40 4.06 -16.20
C GLY A 396 22.73 5.08 -17.13
N SER A 397 22.36 6.25 -16.59
CA SER A 397 21.79 7.34 -17.39
C SER A 397 22.81 7.95 -18.36
N GLY A 398 24.07 8.13 -17.92
CA GLY A 398 25.16 8.58 -18.78
C GLY A 398 25.44 7.63 -19.96
N LEU A 399 25.45 6.32 -19.70
CA LEU A 399 25.65 5.28 -20.73
C LEU A 399 24.46 5.24 -21.69
N ALA A 400 23.22 5.28 -21.17
CA ALA A 400 22.02 5.35 -22.01
C ALA A 400 22.01 6.60 -22.90
N MET A 401 22.34 7.77 -22.34
CA MET A 401 22.44 9.02 -23.10
C MET A 401 23.54 8.96 -24.16
N SER A 402 24.70 8.39 -23.84
CA SER A 402 25.80 8.17 -24.78
C SER A 402 25.38 7.26 -25.94
N PHE A 403 24.63 6.20 -25.65
CA PHE A 403 24.11 5.28 -26.66
C PHE A 403 23.07 5.95 -27.58
N VAL A 404 22.17 6.75 -27.00
CA VAL A 404 21.19 7.55 -27.77
C VAL A 404 21.90 8.55 -28.68
N LEU A 405 22.91 9.26 -28.18
CA LEU A 405 23.73 10.18 -28.97
C LEU A 405 24.49 9.46 -30.08
N ALA A 406 25.05 8.28 -29.81
CA ALA A 406 25.72 7.48 -30.82
C ALA A 406 24.77 7.07 -31.96
N ILE A 407 23.56 6.59 -31.63
CA ILE A 407 22.52 6.30 -32.63
C ILE A 407 22.15 7.55 -33.41
N TYR A 408 21.99 8.70 -32.74
CA TYR A 408 21.67 9.96 -33.39
C TYR A 408 22.76 10.40 -34.39
N ILE A 409 24.03 10.30 -34.00
CA ILE A 409 25.17 10.58 -34.88
C ILE A 409 25.20 9.61 -36.06
N LEU A 410 25.02 8.31 -35.81
CA LEU A 410 24.95 7.27 -36.84
C LEU A 410 23.83 7.53 -37.85
N GLN A 411 22.65 7.92 -37.37
CA GLN A 411 21.52 8.31 -38.22
C GLN A 411 21.83 9.56 -39.04
N SER A 412 22.42 10.59 -38.42
CA SER A 412 22.83 11.82 -39.10
C SER A 412 23.94 11.60 -40.13
N SER A 413 24.81 10.60 -39.93
CA SER A 413 25.90 10.28 -40.85
C SER A 413 25.49 9.40 -42.01
N ARG A 414 24.28 8.80 -42.01
CA ARG A 414 23.85 7.84 -43.04
C ARG A 414 24.03 8.39 -44.45
N ASP A 415 23.59 9.62 -44.70
CA ASP A 415 23.68 10.23 -46.04
C ASP A 415 25.14 10.46 -46.47
N LYS A 416 26.03 10.79 -45.52
CA LYS A 416 27.45 10.98 -45.77
C LYS A 416 28.15 9.65 -46.06
N LEU A 417 27.83 8.63 -45.27
CA LEU A 417 28.34 7.27 -45.44
C LEU A 417 27.88 6.66 -46.76
N GLU A 418 26.62 6.89 -47.15
CA GLU A 418 26.08 6.43 -48.43
C GLU A 418 26.79 7.09 -49.62
N ARG A 419 27.04 8.40 -49.56
CA ARG A 419 27.83 9.11 -50.58
C ARG A 419 29.25 8.56 -50.66
N PHE A 420 29.92 8.40 -49.52
CA PHE A 420 31.28 7.89 -49.46
C PHE A 420 31.40 6.46 -50.03
N VAL A 421 30.47 5.57 -49.67
CA VAL A 421 30.42 4.20 -50.21
C VAL A 421 30.18 4.22 -51.72
N ARG A 422 29.29 5.08 -52.21
CA ARG A 422 29.02 5.21 -53.65
C ARG A 422 30.25 5.71 -54.42
N GLU A 423 30.96 6.71 -53.90
CA GLU A 423 32.20 7.23 -54.50
C GLU A 423 33.31 6.18 -54.53
N THR A 424 33.53 5.49 -53.40
CA THR A 424 34.59 4.46 -53.29
C THR A 424 34.32 3.26 -54.21
N VAL A 425 33.07 2.80 -54.31
CA VAL A 425 32.71 1.69 -55.21
C VAL A 425 32.83 2.11 -56.68
N ALA A 426 32.46 3.34 -57.03
CA ALA A 426 32.59 3.86 -58.39
C ALA A 426 34.07 3.88 -58.85
N GLU A 427 35.00 4.31 -57.98
CA GLU A 427 36.44 4.32 -58.32
C GLU A 427 37.03 2.91 -58.47
N SER A 428 36.59 1.94 -57.65
CA SER A 428 37.08 0.54 -57.73
C SER A 428 36.64 -0.21 -59.01
N SER A 429 35.63 0.30 -59.71
CA SER A 429 35.05 -0.34 -60.90
C SER A 429 35.53 0.25 -62.22
N MET A 430 36.49 1.19 -62.20
CA MET A 430 37.19 1.55 -63.43
C MET A 430 38.04 0.36 -63.91
N PRO A 431 37.72 -0.25 -65.06
CA PRO A 431 38.48 -1.39 -65.57
C PRO A 431 39.91 -0.93 -65.83
N GLY A 432 40.87 -1.68 -65.28
CA GLY A 432 42.29 -1.39 -65.33
C GLY A 432 42.73 -0.88 -66.70
N VAL A 433 43.17 0.38 -66.72
CA VAL A 433 43.99 0.93 -67.79
C VAL A 433 45.13 -0.05 -68.01
N GLY A 434 45.15 -0.59 -69.24
CA GLY A 434 46.01 -1.69 -69.64
C GLY A 434 47.46 -1.48 -69.24
N VAL A 435 48.04 -2.55 -68.72
CA VAL A 435 49.48 -2.73 -68.61
C VAL A 435 50.10 -2.35 -69.96
N ALA A 436 50.74 -1.18 -69.98
CA ALA A 436 51.57 -0.76 -71.09
C ALA A 436 52.72 -1.76 -71.21
N LYS A 437 52.68 -2.49 -72.33
CA LYS A 437 53.74 -3.38 -72.80
C LYS A 437 54.97 -2.51 -73.07
N VAL A 438 55.98 -2.57 -72.20
CA VAL A 438 57.33 -2.03 -72.47
C VAL A 438 58.13 -3.14 -73.14
N GLU A 439 58.83 -2.74 -74.19
CA GLU A 439 59.54 -3.53 -75.20
C GLU A 439 60.57 -4.53 -74.68
#